data_AF-A0A527ZL99-F1
#
_entry.id   AF-A0A527ZL99-F1
#
_cell.length_a   1.000
_cell.length_b   1.000
_cell.length_c   1.000
_cell.angle_alpha   90.00
_cell.angle_beta   90.00
_cell.angle_gamma   90.00
#
_symmetry.space_group_name_H-M   'P 1'
#
loop_
_entity.id
_entity.type
_entity.pdbx_description
1 polymer ?
#
loop_
_entity_poly.entity_id
_entity_poly.type
_entity_poly.pdbx_seq_one_letter_code
_entity_poly.pdbx_strand_id
1 'polypeptide(L)'
;MELGRQLGIRKHELRGLLDVLVSEGLVQTGDDGVAVLGVTQARLLDHAANIFDAHEPEGVEYAAIDLAERGSTSPVRQADCAEELSDTYRLSHVELQDLFTQSEHIGFVDYEGKGEDRLYFNGSLFKRDHADKARKILDNLTEAERLNLMEADERLRSSGCLPAASVRKIVGEVLWSKLHQIGYFEVSIVSNEYGSTEFVTKPEALTKFVP
;
A
#
# COMPACT_ATOMS: atom_id res chain seq x y z
N MET A 1 10.68 -11.30 -19.40
CA MET A 1 10.05 -12.62 -19.10
C MET A 1 10.09 -12.91 -17.60
N GLU A 2 11.22 -12.66 -16.92
CA GLU A 2 11.33 -12.76 -15.45
C GLU A 2 10.37 -11.83 -14.70
N LEU A 3 10.23 -10.57 -15.17
CA LEU A 3 9.58 -9.47 -14.44
C LEU A 3 8.13 -9.75 -14.03
N GLY A 4 7.30 -10.25 -14.95
CA GLY A 4 5.89 -10.53 -14.65
C GLY A 4 5.70 -11.76 -13.76
N ARG A 5 6.54 -12.79 -13.93
CA ARG A 5 6.40 -14.07 -13.23
C ARG A 5 6.57 -13.93 -11.71
N GLN A 6 7.43 -13.03 -11.26
CA GLN A 6 7.68 -12.78 -9.82
C GLN A 6 6.52 -12.04 -9.13
N LEU A 7 5.74 -11.28 -9.90
CA LEU A 7 4.56 -10.55 -9.41
C LEU A 7 3.25 -11.32 -9.66
N GLY A 8 3.33 -12.59 -10.06
CA GLY A 8 2.16 -13.40 -10.41
C GLY A 8 1.47 -13.01 -11.72
N ILE A 9 2.06 -12.09 -12.51
CA ILE A 9 1.52 -11.62 -13.78
C ILE A 9 1.76 -12.70 -14.86
N ARG A 10 0.70 -13.09 -15.57
CA ARG A 10 0.80 -14.12 -16.61
C ARG A 10 1.52 -13.54 -17.83
N LYS A 11 2.29 -14.40 -18.52
CA LYS A 11 3.11 -14.01 -19.67
C LYS A 11 2.32 -13.24 -20.76
N HIS A 12 1.06 -13.59 -20.97
CA HIS A 12 0.22 -12.95 -21.98
C HIS A 12 -0.31 -11.57 -21.54
N GLU A 13 -0.42 -11.31 -20.24
CA GLU A 13 -0.86 -10.04 -19.67
C GLU A 13 0.27 -9.01 -19.69
N LEU A 14 1.51 -9.47 -19.49
CA LEU A 14 2.68 -8.61 -19.34
C LEU A 14 2.85 -7.61 -20.48
N ARG A 15 2.55 -8.02 -21.72
CA ARG A 15 2.70 -7.13 -22.88
C ARG A 15 1.70 -5.97 -22.82
N GLY A 16 0.43 -6.26 -22.58
CA GLY A 16 -0.59 -5.21 -22.48
C GLY A 16 -0.31 -4.24 -21.32
N LEU A 17 0.14 -4.76 -20.18
CA LEU A 17 0.53 -3.91 -19.04
C LEU A 17 1.72 -3.01 -19.37
N LEU A 18 2.73 -3.52 -20.07
CA LEU A 18 3.85 -2.70 -20.53
C LEU A 18 3.40 -1.65 -21.54
N ASP A 19 2.51 -1.99 -22.46
CA ASP A 19 1.99 -1.05 -23.45
C ASP A 19 1.25 0.12 -22.77
N VAL A 20 0.46 -0.13 -21.72
CA VAL A 20 -0.17 0.92 -20.89
C VAL A 20 0.88 1.80 -20.20
N LEU A 21 1.88 1.19 -19.56
CA LEU A 21 2.93 1.97 -18.89
C LEU A 21 3.78 2.79 -19.89
N VAL A 22 3.93 2.32 -21.13
CA VAL A 22 4.59 3.08 -22.21
C VAL A 22 3.72 4.23 -22.69
N SER A 23 2.41 4.03 -22.88
CA SER A 23 1.51 5.11 -23.33
C SER A 23 1.45 6.25 -22.31
N GLU A 24 1.56 5.93 -21.02
CA GLU A 24 1.61 6.91 -19.92
C GLU A 24 2.99 7.52 -19.70
N GLY A 25 3.98 7.13 -20.50
CA GLY A 25 5.36 7.65 -20.41
C GLY A 25 6.10 7.25 -19.14
N LEU A 26 5.67 6.18 -18.46
CA LEU A 26 6.26 5.70 -17.20
C LEU A 26 7.42 4.73 -17.44
N VAL A 27 7.42 4.05 -18.58
CA VAL A 27 8.48 3.13 -18.97
C VAL A 27 8.81 3.28 -20.45
N GLN A 28 10.03 2.90 -20.81
CA GLN A 28 10.47 2.72 -22.19
C GLN A 28 10.89 1.27 -22.37
N THR A 29 10.44 0.66 -23.47
CA THR A 29 10.86 -0.69 -23.86
C THR A 29 11.86 -0.61 -25.02
N GLY A 30 12.86 -1.48 -24.99
CA GLY A 30 13.85 -1.65 -26.04
C GLY A 30 14.31 -3.11 -26.15
N ASP A 31 15.19 -3.39 -27.10
CA ASP A 31 15.65 -4.76 -27.37
C ASP A 31 16.38 -5.41 -26.18
N ASP A 32 17.02 -4.58 -25.34
CA ASP A 32 17.80 -5.01 -24.18
C ASP A 32 17.03 -4.97 -22.84
N GLY A 33 15.77 -4.50 -22.81
CA GLY A 33 14.96 -4.49 -21.59
C GLY A 33 13.93 -3.37 -21.46
N VAL A 34 13.51 -3.12 -20.22
CA VAL A 34 12.54 -2.09 -19.83
C VAL A 34 13.23 -1.09 -18.90
N ALA A 35 13.18 0.20 -19.25
CA ALA A 35 13.69 1.29 -18.44
C ALA A 35 12.53 2.08 -17.82
N VAL A 36 12.63 2.42 -16.54
CA VAL A 36 11.63 3.25 -15.84
C VAL A 36 11.94 4.72 -16.06
N LEU A 37 10.94 5.50 -16.47
CA LEU A 37 11.03 6.91 -16.77
C LEU A 37 10.37 7.73 -15.66
N GLY A 38 11.14 8.56 -14.96
CA GLY A 38 10.60 9.70 -14.21
C GLY A 38 9.61 9.41 -13.07
N VAL A 39 9.45 8.15 -12.64
CA VAL A 39 8.59 7.78 -11.52
C VAL A 39 9.29 8.19 -10.21
N THR A 40 8.86 9.30 -9.63
CA THR A 40 9.24 9.68 -8.27
C THR A 40 8.12 9.31 -7.31
N GLN A 41 8.45 9.08 -6.03
CA GLN A 41 7.42 8.80 -5.01
C GLN A 41 6.35 9.89 -4.96
N ALA A 42 6.76 11.15 -5.15
CA ALA A 42 5.85 12.30 -5.13
C ALA A 42 4.80 12.28 -6.26
N ARG A 43 5.06 11.58 -7.38
CA ARG A 43 4.18 11.54 -8.55
C ARG A 43 3.55 10.17 -8.79
N LEU A 44 3.91 9.16 -8.01
CA LEU A 44 3.45 7.78 -8.21
C LEU A 44 1.92 7.67 -8.14
N LEU A 45 1.31 8.32 -7.14
CA LEU A 45 -0.14 8.35 -6.99
C LEU A 45 -0.82 9.13 -8.12
N ASP A 46 -0.24 10.26 -8.55
CA ASP A 46 -0.75 11.01 -9.70
C ASP A 46 -0.78 10.15 -10.97
N HIS A 47 0.29 9.37 -11.19
CA HIS A 47 0.35 8.46 -12.33
C HIS A 47 -0.66 7.32 -12.23
N ALA A 48 -0.85 6.75 -11.04
CA ALA A 48 -1.87 5.72 -10.81
C ALA A 48 -3.29 6.27 -11.01
N ALA A 49 -3.57 7.49 -10.53
CA ALA A 49 -4.85 8.17 -10.71
C ALA A 49 -5.10 8.49 -12.20
N ASN A 50 -4.10 9.00 -12.92
CA ASN A 50 -4.24 9.26 -14.36
C ASN A 50 -4.52 7.97 -15.15
N ILE A 51 -3.81 6.88 -14.83
CA ILE A 51 -4.08 5.56 -15.44
C ILE A 51 -5.51 5.13 -15.16
N PHE A 52 -5.95 5.24 -13.91
CA PHE A 52 -7.29 4.88 -13.50
C PHE A 52 -8.34 5.68 -14.28
N ASP A 53 -8.24 7.01 -14.28
CA ASP A 53 -9.17 7.89 -14.98
C ASP A 53 -9.16 7.67 -16.51
N ALA A 54 -7.99 7.41 -17.11
CA ALA A 54 -7.84 7.15 -18.54
C ALA A 54 -8.53 5.86 -19.00
N HIS A 55 -8.81 4.93 -18.09
CA HIS A 55 -9.55 3.70 -18.38
C HIS A 55 -11.06 3.83 -18.21
N GLU A 56 -11.58 5.06 -17.99
CA GLU A 56 -13.01 5.35 -17.87
C GLU A 56 -13.72 4.46 -16.83
N PRO A 57 -13.31 4.55 -15.56
CA PRO A 57 -13.72 3.59 -14.55
C PRO A 57 -15.23 3.65 -14.28
N GLU A 58 -15.80 2.50 -13.96
CA GLU A 58 -17.23 2.32 -13.71
C GLU A 58 -17.58 2.45 -12.23
N GLY A 59 -18.88 2.43 -11.91
CA GLY A 59 -19.38 2.67 -10.55
C GLY A 59 -18.76 1.74 -9.50
N VAL A 60 -18.51 0.47 -9.85
CA VAL A 60 -17.92 -0.52 -8.92
C VAL A 60 -16.47 -0.19 -8.56
N GLU A 61 -15.71 0.39 -9.48
CA GLU A 61 -14.30 0.73 -9.25
C GLU A 61 -14.17 1.94 -8.33
N TYR A 62 -15.02 2.95 -8.51
CA TYR A 62 -15.11 4.06 -7.56
C TYR A 62 -15.64 3.62 -6.19
N ALA A 63 -16.61 2.71 -6.16
CA ALA A 63 -17.12 2.15 -4.91
C ALA A 63 -16.05 1.38 -4.13
N ALA A 64 -15.13 0.69 -4.82
CA ALA A 64 -13.99 0.04 -4.20
C ALA A 64 -13.03 1.03 -3.53
N ILE A 65 -12.77 2.17 -4.18
CA ILE A 65 -11.96 3.24 -3.59
C ILE A 65 -12.65 3.80 -2.35
N ASP A 66 -13.95 4.12 -2.43
CA ASP A 66 -14.73 4.68 -1.33
C ASP A 66 -14.79 3.72 -0.13
N LEU A 67 -15.08 2.44 -0.36
CA LEU A 67 -15.07 1.41 0.68
C LEU A 67 -13.71 1.35 1.41
N ALA A 68 -12.60 1.38 0.66
CA ALA A 68 -11.26 1.37 1.23
C ALA A 68 -10.96 2.65 2.04
N GLU A 69 -11.43 3.83 1.61
CA GLU A 69 -11.29 5.08 2.36
C GLU A 69 -12.07 5.06 3.67
N ARG A 70 -13.31 4.57 3.64
CA ARG A 70 -14.18 4.44 4.82
C ARG A 70 -13.54 3.55 5.88
N GLY A 71 -13.12 2.35 5.49
CA GLY A 71 -12.39 1.43 6.38
C GLY A 71 -11.04 1.99 6.87
N SER A 72 -10.42 2.89 6.10
CA SER A 72 -9.19 3.58 6.49
C SER A 72 -9.41 4.75 7.45
N THR A 73 -10.64 5.25 7.59
CA THR A 73 -10.98 6.35 8.50
C THR A 73 -11.46 5.83 9.85
N SER A 74 -12.32 4.81 9.83
CA SER A 74 -12.86 4.16 11.04
C SER A 74 -13.33 2.75 10.71
N PRO A 75 -13.48 1.83 11.68
CA PRO A 75 -14.11 0.54 11.41
C PRO A 75 -15.58 0.78 11.04
N VAL A 76 -16.04 0.18 9.95
CA VAL A 76 -17.40 0.32 9.42
C VAL A 76 -18.03 -1.05 9.22
N ARG A 77 -19.34 -1.18 9.42
CA ARG A 77 -20.04 -2.45 9.15
C ARG A 77 -20.36 -2.55 7.66
N GLN A 78 -20.23 -3.75 7.12
CA GLN A 78 -20.58 -4.05 5.74
C GLN A 78 -22.02 -3.63 5.42
N ALA A 79 -22.98 -3.92 6.31
CA ALA A 79 -24.37 -3.55 6.11
C ALA A 79 -24.57 -2.03 6.03
N ASP A 80 -23.83 -1.25 6.82
CA ASP A 80 -23.93 0.21 6.82
C ASP A 80 -23.36 0.80 5.52
N CYS A 81 -22.30 0.20 4.97
CA CYS A 81 -21.75 0.62 3.67
C CYS A 81 -22.61 0.17 2.47
N ALA A 82 -23.34 -0.94 2.61
CA ALA A 82 -24.05 -1.56 1.49
C ALA A 82 -25.09 -0.62 0.87
N GLU A 83 -25.94 0.00 1.69
CA GLU A 83 -26.98 0.93 1.23
C GLU A 83 -26.36 2.16 0.57
N GLU A 84 -25.39 2.81 1.23
CA GLU A 84 -24.78 4.04 0.73
C GLU A 84 -23.98 3.83 -0.56
N LEU A 85 -23.22 2.73 -0.68
CA LEU A 85 -22.45 2.41 -1.89
C LEU A 85 -23.37 2.05 -3.05
N SER A 86 -24.42 1.26 -2.78
CA SER A 86 -25.43 0.90 -3.77
C SER A 86 -26.09 2.14 -4.35
N ASP A 87 -26.52 3.08 -3.51
CA ASP A 87 -27.21 4.29 -3.95
C ASP A 87 -26.28 5.29 -4.65
N THR A 88 -25.08 5.50 -4.12
CA THR A 88 -24.11 6.47 -4.64
C THR A 88 -23.60 6.06 -6.01
N TYR A 89 -23.25 4.78 -6.16
CA TYR A 89 -22.63 4.23 -7.38
C TYR A 89 -23.59 3.45 -8.27
N ARG A 90 -24.88 3.39 -7.88
CA ARG A 90 -25.97 2.71 -8.60
C ARG A 90 -25.70 1.24 -8.85
N LEU A 91 -25.13 0.56 -7.85
CA LEU A 91 -24.76 -0.84 -7.95
C LEU A 91 -25.96 -1.75 -7.74
N SER A 92 -26.04 -2.83 -8.51
CA SER A 92 -26.95 -3.93 -8.22
C SER A 92 -26.47 -4.71 -6.99
N HIS A 93 -27.36 -5.49 -6.39
CA HIS A 93 -27.01 -6.38 -5.27
C HIS A 93 -25.91 -7.39 -5.64
N VAL A 94 -25.84 -7.80 -6.91
CA VAL A 94 -24.80 -8.74 -7.38
C VAL A 94 -23.44 -8.04 -7.41
N GLU A 95 -23.37 -6.85 -8.03
CA GLU A 95 -22.14 -6.06 -8.08
C GLU A 95 -21.63 -5.67 -6.69
N LEU A 96 -22.54 -5.38 -5.76
CA LEU A 96 -22.19 -5.03 -4.39
C LEU A 96 -21.61 -6.22 -3.62
N GLN A 97 -22.15 -7.42 -3.81
CA GLN A 97 -21.59 -8.65 -3.22
C GLN A 97 -20.23 -9.01 -3.81
N ASP A 98 -20.09 -8.87 -5.13
CA ASP A 98 -18.81 -9.09 -5.80
C ASP A 98 -17.76 -8.07 -5.33
N LEU A 99 -18.15 -6.79 -5.17
CA LEU A 99 -17.28 -5.74 -4.62
C LEU A 99 -16.74 -6.12 -3.23
N PHE A 100 -17.60 -6.53 -2.31
CA PHE A 100 -17.17 -6.92 -0.97
C PHE A 100 -16.25 -8.14 -0.99
N THR A 101 -16.62 -9.17 -1.74
CA THR A 101 -15.81 -10.38 -1.88
C THR A 101 -14.44 -10.09 -2.47
N GLN A 102 -14.38 -9.26 -3.51
CA GLN A 102 -13.12 -8.85 -4.13
C GLN A 102 -12.30 -7.96 -3.21
N SER A 103 -12.92 -7.02 -2.49
CA SER A 103 -12.22 -6.11 -1.58
C SER A 103 -11.55 -6.87 -0.43
N GLU A 104 -12.22 -7.89 0.11
CA GLU A 104 -11.64 -8.81 1.11
C GLU A 104 -10.50 -9.66 0.54
N HIS A 105 -10.68 -10.20 -0.67
CA HIS A 105 -9.71 -11.11 -1.28
C HIS A 105 -8.45 -10.38 -1.79
N ILE A 106 -8.61 -9.19 -2.35
CA ILE A 106 -7.51 -8.34 -2.84
C ILE A 106 -6.81 -7.66 -1.66
N GLY A 107 -7.51 -7.43 -0.55
CA GLY A 107 -6.98 -6.77 0.65
C GLY A 107 -7.11 -5.25 0.60
N PHE A 108 -8.14 -4.71 -0.08
CA PHE A 108 -8.48 -3.28 0.00
C PHE A 108 -9.02 -2.91 1.38
N VAL A 109 -9.63 -3.87 2.08
CA VAL A 109 -10.05 -3.77 3.47
C VAL A 109 -9.65 -5.04 4.22
N ASP A 110 -9.27 -4.88 5.48
CA ASP A 110 -9.25 -5.96 6.45
C ASP A 110 -10.66 -6.15 7.02
N TYR A 111 -10.95 -7.35 7.53
CA TYR A 111 -12.27 -7.66 8.05
C TYR A 111 -12.25 -8.56 9.29
N GLU A 112 -13.23 -8.37 10.18
CA GLU A 112 -13.47 -9.21 11.34
C GLU A 112 -14.96 -9.57 11.46
N GLY A 113 -15.25 -10.77 11.94
CA GLY A 113 -16.62 -11.25 12.16
C GLY A 113 -16.92 -12.57 11.45
N LYS A 114 -18.12 -13.10 11.70
CA LYS A 114 -18.65 -14.31 11.05
C LYS A 114 -20.04 -14.01 10.49
N GLY A 115 -20.27 -14.35 9.23
CA GLY A 115 -21.57 -14.14 8.55
C GLY A 115 -21.52 -13.05 7.49
N GLU A 116 -22.70 -12.47 7.21
CA GLU A 116 -22.95 -11.49 6.13
C GLU A 116 -22.72 -10.03 6.52
N ASP A 117 -22.62 -9.73 7.82
CA ASP A 117 -22.37 -8.37 8.29
C ASP A 117 -21.03 -8.31 9.05
N ARG A 118 -19.97 -8.09 8.27
CA ARG A 118 -18.59 -8.04 8.75
C ARG A 118 -18.19 -6.62 9.10
N LEU A 119 -17.24 -6.49 10.02
CA LEU A 119 -16.62 -5.21 10.33
C LEU A 119 -15.41 -5.02 9.40
N TYR A 120 -15.42 -3.96 8.60
CA TYR A 120 -14.35 -3.58 7.69
C TYR A 120 -13.52 -2.44 8.25
N PHE A 121 -12.21 -2.55 8.10
CA PHE A 121 -11.24 -1.56 8.55
C PHE A 121 -9.94 -1.68 7.75
N ASN A 122 -9.04 -0.72 7.91
CA ASN A 122 -7.67 -0.84 7.45
C ASN A 122 -6.80 -1.31 8.63
N GLY A 123 -5.97 -2.33 8.50
CA GLY A 123 -5.10 -2.80 9.59
C GLY A 123 -4.11 -1.74 10.08
N SER A 124 -3.83 -0.72 9.27
CA SER A 124 -3.07 0.47 9.68
C SER A 124 -3.91 1.50 10.44
N LEU A 125 -5.23 1.40 10.44
CA LEU A 125 -6.12 2.21 11.27
C LEU A 125 -5.79 2.04 12.75
N PHE A 126 -5.52 0.81 13.21
CA PHE A 126 -5.11 0.54 14.58
C PHE A 126 -3.70 1.04 14.91
N LYS A 127 -2.85 1.32 13.90
CA LYS A 127 -1.59 2.04 14.12
C LYS A 127 -1.83 3.51 14.49
N ARG A 128 -2.98 4.11 14.13
CA ARG A 128 -3.36 5.48 14.56
C ARG A 128 -3.68 5.53 16.07
N ASP A 129 -4.32 4.51 16.63
CA ASP A 129 -4.50 4.39 18.10
C ASP A 129 -3.16 4.16 18.85
N HIS A 130 -2.11 3.78 18.13
CA HIS A 130 -0.76 3.79 18.66
C HIS A 130 -0.06 5.15 18.57
N ALA A 131 -0.71 6.23 18.14
CA ALA A 131 -0.09 7.57 18.08
C ALA A 131 0.50 7.99 19.44
N ASP A 132 -0.21 7.74 20.55
CA ASP A 132 0.30 8.02 21.89
C ASP A 132 1.46 7.12 22.29
N LYS A 133 1.43 5.84 21.87
CA LYS A 133 2.52 4.88 22.10
C LYS A 133 3.75 5.23 21.26
N ALA A 134 3.54 5.63 20.01
CA ALA A 134 4.54 6.10 19.08
C ALA A 134 5.20 7.36 19.61
N ARG A 135 4.40 8.35 20.02
CA ARG A 135 4.88 9.57 20.66
C ARG A 135 5.71 9.27 21.90
N LYS A 136 5.24 8.42 22.82
CA LYS A 136 6.02 8.02 24.01
C LYS A 136 7.32 7.30 23.68
N ILE A 137 7.36 6.49 22.62
CA ILE A 137 8.60 5.83 22.17
C ILE A 137 9.57 6.85 21.60
N LEU A 138 9.10 7.77 20.75
CA LEU A 138 9.90 8.83 20.12
C LEU A 138 10.42 9.87 21.14
N ASP A 139 9.61 10.20 22.14
CA ASP A 139 9.97 11.14 23.22
C ASP A 139 11.00 10.55 24.19
N ASN A 140 11.03 9.22 24.36
CA ASN A 140 11.96 8.50 25.24
C ASN A 140 13.18 7.93 24.51
N LEU A 141 13.42 8.29 23.25
CA LEU A 141 14.65 7.90 22.57
C LEU A 141 15.86 8.56 23.25
N THR A 142 16.88 7.76 23.51
CA THR A 142 18.21 8.28 23.86
C THR A 142 18.77 9.10 22.70
N GLU A 143 19.76 9.94 22.99
CA GLU A 143 20.42 10.75 21.96
C GLU A 143 21.04 9.89 20.84
N ALA A 144 21.62 8.74 21.20
CA ALA A 144 22.15 7.78 20.23
C ALA A 144 21.04 7.14 19.37
N GLU A 145 19.93 6.72 19.98
CA GLU A 145 18.77 6.17 19.24
C GLU A 145 18.16 7.21 18.29
N ARG A 146 18.10 8.48 18.71
CA ARG A 146 17.60 9.58 17.89
C ARG A 146 18.49 9.82 16.67
N LEU A 147 19.82 9.83 16.86
CA LEU A 147 20.78 9.97 15.76
C LEU A 147 20.67 8.81 14.75
N ASN A 148 20.59 7.58 15.25
CA ASN A 148 20.43 6.40 14.39
C ASN A 148 19.11 6.43 13.61
N LEU A 149 18.02 6.87 14.25
CA LEU A 149 16.73 7.02 13.59
C LEU A 149 16.79 8.09 12.49
N MET A 150 17.41 9.25 12.77
CA MET A 150 17.61 10.30 11.78
C MET A 150 18.46 9.84 10.59
N GLU A 151 19.51 9.05 10.84
CA GLU A 151 20.34 8.48 9.78
C GLU A 151 19.55 7.48 8.92
N ALA A 152 18.78 6.59 9.53
CA ALA A 152 17.92 5.65 8.80
C ALA A 152 16.88 6.39 7.95
N ASP A 153 16.28 7.45 8.50
CA ASP A 153 15.32 8.30 7.81
C ASP A 153 15.91 9.04 6.62
N GLU A 154 17.11 9.61 6.77
CA GLU A 154 17.77 10.33 5.68
C GLU A 154 18.13 9.38 4.53
N ARG A 155 18.63 8.19 4.86
CA ARG A 155 18.92 7.17 3.86
C ARG A 155 17.63 6.74 3.16
N LEU A 156 16.56 6.45 3.90
CA LEU A 156 15.25 6.10 3.32
C LEU A 156 14.69 7.22 2.44
N ARG A 157 14.85 8.48 2.84
CA ARG A 157 14.42 9.64 2.05
C ARG A 157 15.19 9.76 0.73
N SER A 158 16.49 9.46 0.75
CA SER A 158 17.34 9.52 -0.44
C SER A 158 17.10 8.38 -1.43
N SER A 159 16.79 7.17 -0.95
CA SER A 159 16.68 5.96 -1.78
C SER A 159 15.24 5.48 -1.98
N GLY A 160 14.26 6.03 -1.28
CA GLY A 160 12.85 5.64 -1.30
C GLY A 160 12.55 4.34 -0.54
N CYS A 161 13.45 3.36 -0.61
CA CYS A 161 13.40 2.11 0.18
C CYS A 161 14.81 1.64 0.57
N LEU A 162 14.90 0.76 1.57
CA LEU A 162 16.16 0.12 2.00
C LEU A 162 15.91 -1.34 2.41
N PRO A 163 16.90 -2.25 2.29
CA PRO A 163 16.79 -3.58 2.89
C PRO A 163 16.59 -3.50 4.41
N ALA A 164 15.67 -4.29 4.97
CA ALA A 164 15.36 -4.27 6.40
C ALA A 164 16.59 -4.60 7.25
N ALA A 165 17.44 -5.52 6.78
CA ALA A 165 18.70 -5.84 7.45
C ALA A 165 19.64 -4.63 7.54
N SER A 166 19.62 -3.72 6.57
CA SER A 166 20.41 -2.49 6.60
C SER A 166 19.84 -1.51 7.63
N VAL A 167 18.53 -1.34 7.68
CA VAL A 167 17.87 -0.48 8.67
C VAL A 167 18.09 -1.00 10.08
N ARG A 168 17.88 -2.31 10.32
CA ARG A 168 18.15 -2.99 11.61
C ARG A 168 19.58 -2.77 12.11
N LYS A 169 20.58 -2.74 11.22
CA LYS A 169 21.97 -2.45 11.58
C LYS A 169 22.19 -1.01 12.04
N ILE A 170 21.46 -0.05 11.47
CA ILE A 170 21.56 1.37 11.84
C ILE A 170 20.84 1.61 13.16
N VAL A 171 19.57 1.24 13.26
CA VAL A 171 18.76 1.52 14.46
C VAL A 171 19.05 0.56 15.62
N GLY A 172 19.55 -0.64 15.35
CA GLY A 172 19.71 -1.71 16.31
C GLY A 172 18.42 -2.49 16.56
N GLU A 173 18.54 -3.75 16.97
CA GLU A 173 17.39 -4.67 17.14
C GLU A 173 16.35 -4.19 18.15
N VAL A 174 16.79 -3.56 19.25
CA VAL A 174 15.90 -3.08 20.31
C VAL A 174 15.02 -1.93 19.80
N LEU A 175 15.62 -0.94 19.14
CA LEU A 175 14.88 0.19 18.57
C LEU A 175 14.04 -0.25 17.38
N TRP A 176 14.57 -1.13 16.52
CA TRP A 176 13.83 -1.75 15.43
C TRP A 176 12.52 -2.38 15.91
N SER A 177 12.58 -3.22 16.95
CA SER A 177 11.39 -3.88 17.49
C SER A 177 10.34 -2.87 17.98
N LYS A 178 10.78 -1.79 18.66
CA LYS A 178 9.89 -0.71 19.13
C LYS A 178 9.24 0.03 17.95
N LEU A 179 10.03 0.41 16.95
CA LEU A 179 9.58 1.17 15.78
C LEU A 179 8.66 0.34 14.87
N HIS A 180 8.96 -0.94 14.69
CA HIS A 180 8.15 -1.87 13.91
C HIS A 180 6.79 -2.11 14.57
N GLN A 181 6.74 -2.28 15.90
CA GLN A 181 5.48 -2.48 16.64
C GLN A 181 4.50 -1.30 16.56
N ILE A 182 5.00 -0.08 16.43
CA ILE A 182 4.15 1.12 16.25
C ILE A 182 3.92 1.44 14.77
N GLY A 183 4.40 0.60 13.86
CA GLY A 183 4.26 0.80 12.43
C GLY A 183 4.98 2.06 11.92
N TYR A 184 6.08 2.47 12.57
CA TYR A 184 6.90 3.61 12.11
C TYR A 184 7.58 3.32 10.77
N PHE A 185 7.84 2.05 10.50
CA PHE A 185 8.35 1.54 9.23
C PHE A 185 7.36 0.56 8.65
N GLU A 186 7.18 0.64 7.33
CA GLU A 186 6.44 -0.36 6.57
C GLU A 186 7.41 -1.35 5.95
N VAL A 187 7.10 -2.65 6.06
CA VAL A 187 7.99 -3.73 5.62
C VAL A 187 7.31 -4.50 4.52
N SER A 188 7.94 -4.54 3.35
CA SER A 188 7.50 -5.34 2.20
C SER A 188 8.46 -6.52 2.01
N ILE A 189 7.92 -7.70 1.71
CA ILE A 189 8.72 -8.90 1.49
C ILE A 189 8.70 -9.24 0.02
N VAL A 190 9.89 -9.28 -0.60
CA VAL A 190 10.07 -9.76 -1.98
C VAL A 190 10.69 -11.14 -1.90
N SER A 191 9.99 -12.14 -2.42
CA SER A 191 10.40 -13.54 -2.36
C SER A 191 10.63 -14.14 -3.74
N ASN A 192 11.66 -14.96 -3.87
CA ASN A 192 11.94 -15.79 -5.05
C ASN A 192 12.36 -17.21 -4.61
N GLU A 193 12.65 -18.07 -5.59
CA GLU A 193 13.08 -19.46 -5.35
C GLU A 193 14.47 -19.60 -4.65
N TYR A 194 15.21 -18.49 -4.54
CA TYR A 194 16.51 -18.40 -3.87
C TYR A 194 16.45 -17.77 -2.48
N GLY A 195 15.29 -17.25 -2.06
CA GLY A 195 15.08 -16.69 -0.73
C GLY A 195 14.10 -15.51 -0.69
N SER A 196 13.87 -14.99 0.51
CA SER A 196 13.09 -13.77 0.75
C SER A 196 14.00 -12.63 1.18
N THR A 197 13.71 -11.42 0.69
CA THR A 197 14.36 -10.18 1.11
C THR A 197 13.30 -9.20 1.58
N GLU A 198 13.49 -8.70 2.80
CA GLU A 198 12.66 -7.66 3.39
C GLU A 198 13.17 -6.28 2.99
N PHE A 199 12.27 -5.40 2.56
CA PHE A 199 12.53 -3.99 2.28
C PHE A 199 11.67 -3.12 3.21
N VAL A 200 12.20 -1.94 3.53
CA VAL A 200 11.60 -0.96 4.42
C VAL A 200 11.31 0.32 3.66
N THR A 201 10.13 0.86 3.88
CA THR A 201 9.68 2.18 3.42
C THR A 201 9.12 2.98 4.61
N LYS A 202 9.00 4.31 4.45
CA LYS A 202 8.20 5.11 5.38
C LYS A 202 6.70 4.85 5.12
N PRO A 203 5.86 4.77 6.16
CA PRO A 203 4.41 4.66 6.01
C PRO A 203 3.81 5.81 5.18
N GLU A 204 4.36 7.01 5.32
CA GLU A 204 3.98 8.21 4.54
C GLU A 204 4.40 8.12 3.07
N ALA A 205 5.30 7.22 2.69
CA ALA A 205 5.62 6.98 1.29
C ALA A 205 4.47 6.28 0.54
N LEU A 206 3.49 5.73 1.27
CA LEU A 206 2.29 5.08 0.76
C LEU A 206 0.99 5.69 1.33
N THR A 207 1.04 6.88 1.94
CA THR A 207 -0.20 7.54 2.36
C THR A 207 -0.99 7.99 1.14
N LYS A 208 -2.16 7.37 0.95
CA LYS A 208 -3.31 7.93 0.27
C LYS A 208 -3.48 9.38 0.72
N PHE A 209 -3.63 10.28 -0.24
CA PHE A 209 -3.90 11.70 -0.04
C PHE A 209 -4.78 11.96 1.19
N VAL A 210 -4.35 12.86 2.07
CA VAL A 210 -5.25 13.59 2.95
C VAL A 210 -5.41 14.98 2.34
N PRO A 211 -6.63 15.46 2.08
CA PRO A 211 -6.88 16.77 1.46
C PRO A 211 -6.32 17.94 2.26
#